data_AF-A0A850MN89-F1
#
_entry.id   AF-A0A850MN89-F1
#
_cell.length_a   1.000
_cell.length_b   1.000
_cell.length_c   1.000
_cell.angle_alpha   90.00
_cell.angle_beta   90.00
_cell.angle_gamma   90.00
#
_symmetry.space_group_name_H-M   'P 1'
#
loop_
_entity.id
_entity.type
_entity.pdbx_description
1 polymer ?
#
loop_
_entity_poly.entity_id
_entity_poly.type
_entity_poly.pdbx_seq_one_letter_code
_entity_poly.pdbx_strand_id
1 'polypeptide(L)' 'TEITGRVVFMTPLKMILAAKELKTKLKMSDVKVLLEAEPIEIIGDTTVEKVKVHDLNEDEEYELFADAIIFP' A
#
# COMPACT_ATOMS: atom_id res chain seq x y z
N THR A 1 0.45 -21.95 -7.59
CA THR A 1 0.18 -20.64 -8.20
C THR A 1 1.45 -19.82 -8.07
N GLU A 2 2.05 -19.35 -9.16
CA GLU A 2 3.18 -18.41 -9.06
C GLU A 2 2.65 -17.11 -8.45
N ILE A 3 3.12 -16.79 -7.23
CA ILE A 3 2.85 -15.50 -6.61
C ILE A 3 3.79 -14.52 -7.30
N THR A 4 3.26 -13.70 -8.23
CA THR A 4 3.99 -12.52 -8.66
C THR A 4 3.98 -11.54 -7.49
N GLY A 5 5.14 -11.27 -6.90
CA GLY A 5 5.24 -10.33 -5.79
C GLY A 5 4.69 -8.97 -6.21
N ARG A 6 3.55 -8.57 -5.65
CA ARG A 6 2.92 -7.28 -5.93
C ARG A 6 3.33 -6.29 -4.86
N VAL A 7 3.69 -5.09 -5.28
CA VAL A 7 4.02 -3.99 -4.37
C VAL A 7 2.84 -3.04 -4.33
N VAL A 8 2.42 -2.69 -3.11
CA VAL A 8 1.45 -1.65 -2.85
C VAL A 8 2.16 -0.48 -2.16
N PHE A 9 2.13 0.69 -2.78
CA PHE A 9 2.56 1.94 -2.17
C PHE A 9 1.33 2.67 -1.64
N MET A 10 1.35 3.03 -0.37
CA MET A 10 0.24 3.65 0.33
C MET A 10 0.66 5.00 0.91
N THR A 11 -0.24 5.97 0.86
CA THR A 11 -0.02 7.28 1.48
C THR A 11 -1.34 7.92 1.89
N PRO A 12 -1.40 8.62 3.03
CA PRO A 12 -2.59 9.35 3.45
C PRO A 12 -2.85 10.60 2.60
N LEU A 13 -1.95 10.93 1.66
CA LEU A 13 -2.03 12.13 0.84
C LEU A 13 -2.88 11.91 -0.42
N LYS A 14 -3.56 12.97 -0.85
CA LYS A 14 -4.27 13.06 -2.15
C LYS A 14 -3.39 12.91 -3.38
N MET A 15 -2.08 12.98 -3.22
CA MET A 15 -1.12 12.89 -4.32
C MET A 15 0.26 12.47 -3.84
N ILE A 16 1.03 11.90 -4.78
CA ILE A 16 2.41 11.49 -4.54
C ILE A 16 3.33 12.72 -4.51
N LEU A 17 4.02 12.93 -3.39
CA LEU A 17 5.04 13.95 -3.20
C LEU A 17 6.41 13.41 -3.62
N ALA A 18 6.69 13.49 -4.92
CA ALA A 18 7.95 13.04 -5.51
C ALA A 18 8.36 13.93 -6.69
N ALA A 19 9.61 13.80 -7.14
CA ALA A 19 10.06 14.41 -8.39
C ALA A 19 9.23 13.89 -9.58
N LYS A 20 9.02 14.73 -10.61
CA LYS A 20 8.22 14.38 -11.79
C LYS A 20 8.70 13.08 -12.44
N GLU A 21 10.02 12.90 -12.57
CA GLU A 21 10.61 11.69 -13.15
C GLU A 21 10.22 10.43 -12.36
N LEU A 22 10.26 10.49 -11.03
CA LEU A 22 9.91 9.37 -10.17
C LEU A 22 8.42 9.02 -10.27
N LYS A 23 7.54 10.03 -10.32
CA LYS A 23 6.10 9.80 -10.57
C LYS A 23 5.86 9.13 -11.92
N THR A 24 6.60 9.51 -12.96
CA THR A 24 6.50 8.87 -14.28
C THR A 24 6.95 7.41 -14.21
N LYS A 25 8.09 7.12 -13.58
CA LYS A 25 8.59 5.74 -13.40
C LYS A 25 7.57 4.88 -12.64
N LEU A 26 7.00 5.42 -11.55
CA LEU A 26 6.00 4.72 -10.76
C LEU A 26 4.73 4.41 -11.56
N LYS A 27 4.24 5.37 -12.36
CA LYS A 27 3.08 5.16 -13.25
C LYS A 27 3.31 4.10 -14.33
N MET A 28 4.56 3.88 -14.72
CA MET A 28 4.95 2.86 -15.71
C MET A 28 5.34 1.52 -15.07
N SER A 29 5.26 1.42 -13.73
CA SER A 29 5.56 0.20 -12.99
C SER A 29 4.27 -0.54 -12.61
N ASP A 30 4.40 -1.80 -12.20
CA ASP A 30 3.30 -2.62 -11.68
C ASP A 30 2.97 -2.34 -10.20
N VAL A 31 3.52 -1.26 -9.63
CA VAL A 31 3.22 -0.86 -8.25
C VAL A 31 1.81 -0.29 -8.18
N LYS A 32 0.96 -0.90 -7.36
CA LYS A 32 -0.35 -0.34 -7.04
C LYS A 32 -0.16 0.83 -6.09
N VAL A 33 -0.76 1.97 -6.41
CA VAL A 33 -0.78 3.14 -5.52
C VAL A 33 -2.15 3.25 -4.86
N LEU A 34 -2.16 3.39 -3.54
CA LEU A 34 -3.31 3.77 -2.73
C LEU A 34 -3.05 5.16 -2.16
N LEU A 35 -3.84 6.13 -2.60
CA LEU A 35 -3.85 7.50 -2.08
C LEU A 35 -4.95 7.61 -1.04
N GLU A 36 -4.82 8.55 -0.12
CA GLU A 36 -5.79 8.74 0.96
C GLU A 36 -6.05 7.42 1.70
N ALA A 37 -5.00 6.68 1.99
CA ALA A 37 -5.08 5.42 2.71
C ALA A 37 -3.96 5.30 3.73
N GLU A 38 -4.24 4.66 4.86
CA GLU A 38 -3.23 4.40 5.89
C GLU A 38 -3.37 3.02 6.53
N PRO A 39 -2.24 2.37 6.90
CA PRO A 39 -2.28 1.13 7.65
C PRO A 39 -2.61 1.42 9.11
N ILE A 40 -3.61 0.75 9.67
CA ILE A 40 -4.06 0.95 11.06
C ILE A 40 -3.75 -0.25 11.97
N GLU A 41 -3.61 -1.46 11.41
CA GLU A 41 -3.28 -2.67 12.17
C GLU A 41 -2.51 -3.67 11.32
N ILE A 42 -1.50 -4.33 11.90
CA ILE A 42 -0.78 -5.44 11.26
C ILE A 42 -1.30 -6.73 11.87
N ILE A 43 -1.75 -7.66 11.03
CA ILE A 43 -2.39 -8.90 11.46
C ILE A 43 -1.53 -10.08 11.02
N GLY A 44 -1.30 -10.99 11.96
CA GLY A 44 -0.57 -12.23 11.77
C GLY A 44 -0.23 -12.88 13.11
N ASP A 45 0.17 -14.15 13.09
CA ASP A 45 0.58 -14.87 14.30
C ASP A 45 2.10 -14.73 14.53
N THR A 46 2.90 -15.52 13.83
CA THR A 46 4.37 -15.46 13.89
C THR A 46 5.01 -14.70 12.72
N THR A 47 4.23 -14.46 11.66
CA THR A 47 4.61 -13.72 10.45
C THR A 47 3.52 -12.74 10.08
N VAL A 48 3.83 -11.72 9.28
CA VAL A 48 2.81 -10.85 8.70
C VAL A 48 1.95 -11.67 7.74
N GLU A 49 0.64 -11.54 7.86
CA GLU A 49 -0.32 -12.15 6.92
C GLU A 49 -1.15 -11.09 6.22
N LYS A 50 -1.56 -10.05 6.97
CA LYS A 50 -2.39 -8.96 6.48
C LYS A 50 -2.05 -7.63 7.12
N VAL A 51 -2.52 -6.57 6.48
CA VAL A 51 -2.61 -5.22 7.04
C VAL A 51 -4.05 -4.74 6.94
N LYS A 52 -4.59 -4.21 8.04
CA LYS A 52 -5.85 -3.48 8.04
C LYS A 52 -5.57 -2.05 7.61
N VAL A 53 -6.35 -1.57 6.64
CA VAL A 53 -6.19 -0.29 5.98
C VAL A 53 -7.45 0.53 6.20
N HIS A 54 -7.29 1.80 6.54
CA HIS A 54 -8.36 2.80 6.51
C HIS A 54 -8.26 3.59 5.21
N ASP A 55 -9.31 3.54 4.40
CA ASP A 55 -9.51 4.43 3.26
C ASP A 55 -10.07 5.75 3.78
N LEU A 56 -9.27 6.80 3.73
CA LEU A 56 -9.61 8.14 4.22
C LEU A 56 -10.56 8.88 3.27
N ASN A 57 -10.68 8.44 2.02
CA ASN A 57 -11.58 9.06 1.06
C ASN A 57 -13.00 8.48 1.18
N GLU A 58 -13.13 7.16 1.40
CA GLU A 58 -14.42 6.48 1.57
C GLU A 58 -14.82 6.31 3.05
N ASP A 59 -13.91 6.55 4.00
CA ASP A 59 -14.09 6.29 5.44
C ASP A 59 -14.43 4.82 5.73
N GLU A 60 -13.84 3.91 4.97
CA GLU A 60 -14.03 2.46 5.07
C GLU A 60 -12.76 1.74 5.49
N GLU A 61 -12.90 0.60 6.16
CA GLU A 61 -11.78 -0.24 6.57
C GLU A 61 -11.80 -1.58 5.82
N TYR A 62 -10.63 -2.03 5.36
CA TYR A 62 -10.48 -3.34 4.72
C TYR A 62 -9.12 -3.99 5.02
N GLU A 63 -9.01 -5.28 4.70
CA GLU A 63 -7.77 -6.04 4.87
C GLU A 63 -7.07 -6.29 3.53
N LEU A 64 -5.75 -6.10 3.52
CA LEU A 64 -4.88 -6.53 2.41
C LEU A 64 -3.94 -7.62 2.88
N PHE A 65 -3.85 -8.71 2.12
CA PHE A 65 -2.83 -9.73 2.33
C PHE A 65 -1.45 -9.19 1.94
N ALA A 66 -0.46 -9.39 2.80
CA ALA A 66 0.90 -8.94 2.59
C ALA A 66 1.89 -9.86 3.31
N ASP A 67 3.00 -10.17 2.65
CA ASP A 67 4.10 -10.94 3.26
C ASP A 67 5.05 -10.04 4.07
N ALA A 68 5.10 -8.74 3.76
CA ALA A 68 5.96 -7.76 4.40
C ALA A 68 5.36 -6.35 4.33
N ILE A 69 5.69 -5.54 5.34
CA ILE A 69 5.29 -4.13 5.43
C ILE A 69 6.57 -3.32 5.68
N ILE A 70 6.75 -2.25 4.92
CA ILE A 70 7.92 -1.38 5.00
C ILE A 70 7.45 0.01 5.43
N PHE A 71 7.94 0.47 6.59
CA PHE A 71 7.75 1.84 7.06
C PHE A 71 9.04 2.66 6.83
N PRO A 72 8.92 3.99 6.59
CA PRO A 72 10.07 4.90 6.52
C PRO A 72 10.77 5.09 7.86
#